data_AF-A0A7C1CMW9-F1
#
_entry.id   AF-A0A7C1CMW9-F1
#
_cell.length_a   1.000
_cell.length_b   1.000
_cell.length_c   1.000
_cell.angle_alpha   90.00
_cell.angle_beta   90.00
_cell.angle_gamma   90.00
#
_symmetry.space_group_name_H-M   'P 1'
#
loop_
_entity.id
_entity.type
_entity.pdbx_description
1 polymer ?
#
loop_
_entity_poly.entity_id
_entity_poly.type
_entity_poly.pdbx_seq_one_letter_code
_entity_poly.pdbx_strand_id
1 'polypeptide(L)'
;MPPDSKDMARLWDMLDAARTVVAFTNSLRFEDFVNDRKTRNAVERNPEIIGEAARNVSDATREWLNVVPWRSIIGLRNVLAHEYGDIRQEIIWAVIQDKITPLIQQLESAGADAPPSAAHCQLTPIPASPLSTSRAATVSPCTARAATLWTKTPTN
;
A
#
# COMPACT_ATOMS: atom_id res chain seq x y z
N MET A 1 -13.61 -16.77 14.40
CA MET A 1 -13.37 -15.72 15.42
C MET A 1 -13.25 -14.41 14.66
N PRO A 2 -13.83 -13.29 15.14
CA PRO A 2 -13.61 -12.00 14.48
C PRO A 2 -12.11 -11.64 14.48
N PRO A 3 -11.61 -10.92 13.47
CA PRO A 3 -10.19 -10.57 13.38
C PRO A 3 -9.75 -9.71 14.57
N ASP A 4 -8.49 -9.87 14.99
CA ASP A 4 -7.92 -8.99 16.02
C ASP A 4 -7.57 -7.60 15.44
N SER A 5 -7.17 -6.67 16.31
CA SER A 5 -6.85 -5.29 15.88
C SER A 5 -5.72 -5.22 14.84
N LYS A 6 -4.73 -6.11 14.89
CA LYS A 6 -3.59 -6.12 13.96
C LYS A 6 -4.01 -6.67 12.60
N ASP A 7 -4.83 -7.71 12.61
CA ASP A 7 -5.41 -8.27 11.39
C ASP A 7 -6.34 -7.28 10.72
N MET A 8 -7.17 -6.56 11.47
CA MET A 8 -7.99 -5.48 10.92
C MET A 8 -7.15 -4.39 10.25
N ALA A 9 -6.02 -3.99 10.84
CA ALA A 9 -5.11 -3.03 10.21
C ALA A 9 -4.54 -3.54 8.88
N ARG A 10 -4.17 -4.84 8.81
CA ARG A 10 -3.67 -5.47 7.58
C ARG A 10 -4.76 -5.60 6.51
N LEU A 11 -5.99 -5.94 6.91
CA LEU A 11 -7.13 -5.98 6.00
C LEU A 11 -7.43 -4.58 5.44
N TRP A 12 -7.28 -3.54 6.27
CA TRP A 12 -7.39 -2.15 5.81
C TRP A 12 -6.27 -1.78 4.84
N ASP A 13 -5.00 -2.14 5.10
CA ASP A 13 -3.88 -1.90 4.18
C ASP A 13 -4.13 -2.56 2.81
N MET A 14 -4.69 -3.78 2.80
CA MET A 14 -5.11 -4.45 1.57
C MET A 14 -6.21 -3.67 0.84
N LEU A 15 -7.22 -3.19 1.56
CA LEU A 15 -8.36 -2.47 1.01
C LEU A 15 -7.94 -1.10 0.44
N ASP A 16 -7.09 -0.37 1.14
CA ASP A 16 -6.59 0.94 0.71
C ASP A 16 -5.74 0.82 -0.57
N ALA A 17 -4.83 -0.16 -0.61
CA ALA A 17 -4.04 -0.43 -1.81
C ALA A 17 -4.91 -0.91 -2.99
N ALA A 18 -5.93 -1.73 -2.72
CA ALA A 18 -6.88 -2.18 -3.73
C ALA A 18 -7.71 -1.01 -4.32
N ARG A 19 -8.23 -0.13 -3.47
CA ARG A 19 -8.95 1.08 -3.91
C ARG A 19 -8.03 2.03 -4.68
N THR A 20 -6.80 2.19 -4.23
CA THR A 20 -5.79 3.05 -4.88
C THR A 20 -5.48 2.57 -6.30
N VAL A 21 -5.24 1.26 -6.49
CA VAL A 21 -4.93 0.76 -7.83
C VAL A 21 -6.11 0.90 -8.79
N VAL A 22 -7.34 0.63 -8.31
CA VAL A 22 -8.55 0.85 -9.12
C VAL A 22 -8.71 2.33 -9.49
N ALA A 23 -8.46 3.25 -8.56
CA ALA A 23 -8.53 4.69 -8.83
C ALA A 23 -7.53 5.14 -9.90
N PHE A 24 -6.33 4.56 -9.93
CA PHE A 24 -5.33 4.87 -10.96
C PHE A 24 -5.71 4.34 -12.35
N THR A 25 -6.44 3.22 -12.42
CA THR A 25 -6.72 2.54 -13.70
C THR A 25 -8.13 2.78 -14.23
N ASN A 26 -9.09 3.25 -13.43
CA ASN A 26 -10.51 3.34 -13.81
C ASN A 26 -10.79 4.16 -15.08
N SER A 27 -9.94 5.15 -15.37
CA SER A 27 -10.11 6.05 -16.53
C SER A 27 -9.16 5.72 -17.68
N LEU A 28 -8.39 4.64 -17.60
CA LEU A 28 -7.35 4.30 -18.57
C LEU A 28 -7.76 3.10 -19.41
N ARG A 29 -7.36 3.12 -20.69
CA ARG A 29 -7.32 1.91 -21.50
C ARG A 29 -5.96 1.24 -21.33
N PHE A 30 -5.87 -0.02 -21.74
CA PHE A 30 -4.62 -0.77 -21.65
C PHE A 30 -3.46 -0.07 -22.39
N GLU A 31 -3.70 0.52 -23.58
CA GLU A 31 -2.62 1.20 -24.29
C GLU A 31 -2.12 2.45 -23.56
N ASP A 32 -3.01 3.19 -22.89
CA ASP A 32 -2.64 4.37 -22.10
C ASP A 32 -1.79 3.95 -20.88
N PHE A 33 -2.20 2.86 -20.23
CA PHE A 33 -1.47 2.26 -19.12
C PHE A 33 -0.04 1.83 -19.52
N VAL A 34 0.11 1.10 -20.63
CA VAL A 34 1.44 0.62 -21.08
C VAL A 34 2.36 1.77 -21.46
N ASN A 35 1.82 2.86 -22.00
CA ASN A 35 2.60 4.02 -22.42
C ASN A 35 2.95 4.97 -21.25
N ASP A 36 2.22 4.94 -20.13
CA ASP A 36 2.52 5.76 -18.95
C ASP A 36 3.40 5.00 -17.94
N ARG A 37 4.72 5.26 -17.99
CA ARG A 37 5.67 4.67 -17.04
C ARG A 37 5.39 5.07 -15.58
N LYS A 38 4.91 6.28 -15.32
CA LYS A 38 4.63 6.73 -13.95
C LYS A 38 3.46 5.92 -13.38
N THR A 39 2.39 5.76 -14.17
CA THR A 39 1.23 4.99 -13.74
C THR A 39 1.57 3.52 -13.56
N ARG A 40 2.34 2.91 -14.48
CA ARG A 40 2.83 1.52 -14.30
C ARG A 40 3.53 1.32 -12.98
N ASN A 41 4.51 2.16 -12.66
CA ASN A 41 5.27 2.05 -11.42
C ASN A 41 4.37 2.24 -10.17
N ALA A 42 3.41 3.16 -10.24
CA ALA A 42 2.45 3.38 -9.15
C ALA A 42 1.50 2.18 -8.96
N VAL A 43 1.04 1.60 -10.06
CA VAL A 43 0.16 0.43 -10.09
C VAL A 43 0.89 -0.80 -9.58
N GLU A 44 2.11 -1.08 -10.05
CA GLU A 44 2.94 -2.24 -9.66
C GLU A 44 3.15 -2.34 -8.15
N ARG A 45 3.26 -1.19 -7.47
CA ARG A 45 3.50 -1.13 -6.03
C ARG A 45 2.32 -1.63 -5.19
N ASN A 46 1.09 -1.43 -5.65
CA ASN A 46 -0.11 -1.73 -4.85
C ASN A 46 -0.36 -3.24 -4.66
N PRO A 47 -0.30 -4.10 -5.69
CA PRO A 47 -0.32 -5.55 -5.53
C PRO A 47 0.71 -6.12 -4.57
N GLU A 48 1.91 -5.51 -4.49
CA GLU A 48 2.92 -5.92 -3.51
C GLU A 48 2.48 -5.64 -2.08
N ILE A 49 1.89 -4.46 -1.84
CA ILE A 49 1.34 -4.07 -0.53
C ILE A 49 0.23 -5.03 -0.13
N ILE A 50 -0.70 -5.33 -1.04
CA ILE A 50 -1.80 -6.27 -0.82
C ILE A 50 -1.24 -7.66 -0.46
N GLY A 51 -0.27 -8.16 -1.23
CA GLY A 51 0.34 -9.48 -1.00
C GLY A 51 1.09 -9.57 0.33
N GLU A 52 1.81 -8.52 0.71
CA GLU A 52 2.54 -8.46 1.98
C GLU A 52 1.60 -8.36 3.17
N ALA A 53 0.58 -7.49 3.11
CA ALA A 53 -0.44 -7.39 4.15
C ALA A 53 -1.17 -8.74 4.32
N ALA A 54 -1.60 -9.37 3.22
CA ALA A 54 -2.23 -10.68 3.22
C ALA A 54 -1.35 -11.78 3.85
N ARG A 55 -0.03 -11.75 3.61
CA ARG A 55 0.95 -12.67 4.21
C ARG A 55 1.06 -12.52 5.73
N ASN A 56 0.79 -11.33 6.25
CA ASN A 56 0.90 -11.03 7.67
C ASN A 56 -0.41 -11.25 8.45
N VAL A 57 -1.56 -11.40 7.77
CA VAL A 57 -2.84 -11.77 8.40
C VAL A 57 -2.73 -13.14 9.07
N SER A 58 -3.27 -13.29 10.29
CA SER A 58 -3.24 -14.58 11.00
C SER A 58 -4.06 -15.67 10.30
N ASP A 59 -3.67 -16.93 10.50
CA ASP A 59 -4.39 -18.07 9.91
C ASP A 59 -5.85 -18.14 10.38
N ALA A 60 -6.14 -17.79 11.64
CA ALA A 60 -7.51 -17.74 12.16
C ALA A 60 -8.40 -16.74 11.40
N THR A 61 -7.86 -15.57 11.05
CA THR A 61 -8.57 -14.58 10.24
C THR A 61 -8.73 -15.04 8.79
N ARG A 62 -7.71 -15.69 8.22
CA ARG A 62 -7.80 -16.25 6.85
C ARG A 62 -8.85 -17.36 6.74
N GLU A 63 -8.94 -18.22 7.76
CA GLU A 63 -9.95 -19.27 7.85
C GLU A 63 -11.36 -18.70 8.00
N TRP A 64 -11.49 -17.61 8.78
CA TRP A 64 -12.74 -16.89 8.93
C TRP A 64 -13.18 -16.22 7.62
N LEU A 65 -12.24 -15.63 6.87
CA LEU A 65 -12.44 -15.03 5.54
C LEU A 65 -12.04 -16.00 4.41
N ASN A 66 -12.59 -17.21 4.41
CA ASN A 66 -12.22 -18.24 3.43
C ASN A 66 -12.61 -17.92 1.97
N VAL A 67 -13.49 -16.95 1.75
CA VAL A 67 -13.89 -16.47 0.41
C VAL A 67 -12.76 -15.72 -0.29
N VAL A 68 -11.83 -15.15 0.47
CA VAL A 68 -10.68 -14.43 -0.04
C VAL A 68 -9.63 -15.44 -0.52
N PRO A 69 -9.13 -15.36 -1.76
CA PRO A 69 -8.15 -16.30 -2.30
C PRO A 69 -6.73 -16.01 -1.79
N TRP A 70 -6.50 -16.20 -0.48
CA TRP A 70 -5.26 -15.85 0.23
C TRP A 70 -3.99 -16.34 -0.45
N ARG A 71 -3.94 -17.62 -0.86
CA ARG A 71 -2.76 -18.21 -1.49
C ARG A 71 -2.41 -17.51 -2.81
N SER A 72 -3.42 -17.17 -3.61
CA SER A 72 -3.23 -16.46 -4.88
C SER A 72 -2.76 -15.02 -4.66
N ILE A 73 -3.35 -14.32 -3.70
CA ILE A 73 -2.96 -12.94 -3.34
C ILE A 73 -1.51 -12.90 -2.82
N ILE A 74 -1.14 -13.82 -1.94
CA ILE A 74 0.22 -13.93 -1.42
C ILE A 74 1.21 -14.32 -2.54
N GLY A 75 0.77 -15.16 -3.48
CA GLY A 75 1.53 -15.59 -4.65
C GLY A 75 1.76 -14.47 -5.68
N LEU A 76 0.87 -13.47 -5.74
CA LEU A 76 0.96 -12.35 -6.69
C LEU A 76 2.30 -11.61 -6.58
N ARG A 77 2.80 -11.40 -5.36
CA ARG A 77 4.13 -10.82 -5.13
C ARG A 77 5.24 -11.60 -5.82
N ASN A 78 5.16 -12.94 -5.84
CA ASN A 78 6.19 -13.77 -6.44
C ASN A 78 6.18 -13.65 -7.96
N VAL A 79 4.99 -13.61 -8.58
CA VAL A 79 4.84 -13.39 -10.03
C VAL A 79 5.43 -12.04 -10.42
N LEU A 80 5.09 -10.99 -9.66
CA LEU A 80 5.63 -9.64 -9.87
C LEU A 80 7.14 -9.54 -9.58
N ALA A 81 7.68 -10.32 -8.65
CA ALA A 81 9.11 -10.30 -8.39
C ALA A 81 9.96 -11.00 -9.47
N HIS A 82 9.38 -11.93 -10.24
CA HIS A 82 10.16 -12.82 -11.12
C HIS A 82 9.96 -12.60 -12.62
N GLU A 83 8.82 -12.06 -13.08
CA GLU A 83 8.54 -11.95 -14.52
C GLU A 83 8.96 -10.60 -15.11
N TYR A 84 10.15 -10.44 -15.69
CA TYR A 84 10.52 -9.18 -16.37
C TYR A 84 9.97 -9.13 -17.81
N GLY A 85 9.31 -8.02 -18.21
CA GLY A 85 8.95 -7.75 -19.62
C GLY A 85 7.54 -7.18 -19.84
N ASP A 86 7.10 -7.09 -21.10
CA ASP A 86 5.77 -6.60 -21.49
C ASP A 86 4.62 -7.54 -21.05
N ILE A 87 4.89 -8.84 -21.00
CA ILE A 87 3.97 -9.88 -20.50
C ILE A 87 3.49 -9.57 -19.07
N ARG A 88 4.36 -8.93 -18.26
CA ARG A 88 4.02 -8.48 -16.90
C ARG A 88 2.86 -7.48 -16.89
N GLN A 89 2.82 -6.55 -17.85
CA GLN A 89 1.84 -5.47 -17.85
C GLN A 89 0.44 -5.97 -18.19
N GLU A 90 0.34 -6.94 -19.10
CA GLU A 90 -0.91 -7.62 -19.41
C GLU A 90 -1.45 -8.39 -18.19
N ILE A 91 -0.57 -9.12 -17.50
CA ILE A 91 -0.94 -9.89 -16.30
C ILE A 91 -1.41 -8.95 -15.19
N ILE A 92 -0.66 -7.87 -14.92
CA ILE A 92 -1.04 -6.86 -13.92
C ILE A 92 -2.39 -6.25 -14.27
N TRP A 93 -2.58 -5.85 -15.52
CA TRP A 93 -3.82 -5.25 -15.98
C TRP A 93 -5.01 -6.19 -15.78
N ALA A 94 -4.89 -7.44 -16.19
CA ALA A 94 -5.92 -8.46 -16.00
C ALA A 94 -6.24 -8.70 -14.51
N VAL A 95 -5.21 -8.77 -13.65
CA VAL A 95 -5.41 -8.93 -12.20
C VAL A 95 -6.20 -7.75 -11.62
N ILE A 96 -5.90 -6.52 -12.03
CA ILE A 96 -6.60 -5.32 -11.55
C ILE A 96 -8.06 -5.35 -11.95
N GLN A 97 -8.34 -5.61 -13.23
CA GLN A 97 -9.71 -5.61 -13.75
C GLN A 97 -10.55 -6.75 -13.16
N ASP A 98 -9.99 -7.95 -13.09
CA ASP A 98 -10.77 -9.16 -12.78
C ASP A 98 -10.76 -9.57 -11.31
N LYS A 99 -9.69 -9.24 -10.56
CA LYS A 99 -9.44 -9.80 -9.22
C LYS A 99 -9.48 -8.77 -8.11
N ILE A 100 -9.06 -7.53 -8.37
CA ILE A 100 -9.03 -6.48 -7.33
C ILE A 100 -10.43 -5.98 -7.00
N THR A 101 -11.31 -5.77 -7.98
CA THR A 101 -12.67 -5.31 -7.73
C THR A 101 -13.47 -6.25 -6.80
N PRO A 102 -13.49 -7.58 -7.02
CA PRO A 102 -14.11 -8.51 -6.06
C PRO A 102 -13.44 -8.51 -4.68
N LEU A 103 -12.11 -8.35 -4.62
CA LEU A 103 -11.37 -8.31 -3.36
C LEU A 103 -11.80 -7.12 -2.49
N ILE A 104 -12.03 -5.95 -3.08
CA ILE A 104 -12.55 -4.77 -2.37
C ILE A 104 -13.85 -5.15 -1.66
N GLN A 105 -14.84 -5.65 -2.39
CA GLN A 105 -16.16 -6.01 -1.83
C GLN A 105 -16.06 -7.01 -0.68
N GLN A 106 -15.16 -7.99 -0.78
CA GLN A 106 -14.93 -8.98 0.27
C GLN A 106 -14.34 -8.34 1.54
N LEU A 107 -13.41 -7.41 1.40
CA LEU A 107 -12.77 -6.72 2.52
C LEU A 107 -13.72 -5.70 3.19
N GLU A 108 -14.53 -4.97 2.41
CA GLU A 108 -15.56 -4.06 2.93
C GLU A 108 -16.60 -4.86 3.75
N SER A 109 -17.05 -6.01 3.22
CA SER A 109 -17.97 -6.91 3.93
C SER A 109 -17.38 -7.47 5.23
N ALA A 110 -16.06 -7.54 5.34
CA ALA A 110 -15.34 -7.96 6.54
C ALA A 110 -15.23 -6.84 7.60
N GLY A 111 -15.67 -5.61 7.28
CA GLY A 111 -15.57 -4.44 8.14
C GLY A 111 -14.21 -3.74 8.10
N ALA A 112 -13.41 -3.96 7.05
CA ALA A 112 -12.10 -3.33 6.89
C ALA A 112 -12.18 -1.85 6.46
N ASP A 113 -13.37 -1.25 6.39
CA ASP A 113 -13.60 0.10 5.86
C ASP A 113 -13.09 1.24 6.75
N ALA A 114 -12.93 0.97 8.03
CA ALA A 114 -12.43 1.96 8.97
C ALA A 114 -10.90 1.90 8.99
N PRO A 115 -10.19 3.03 8.78
CA PRO A 115 -8.76 3.08 9.01
C PRO A 115 -8.47 2.60 10.44
N PRO A 116 -7.45 1.74 10.63
CA PRO A 116 -7.06 1.33 11.97
C PRO A 116 -6.87 2.63 12.75
N SER A 117 -7.62 2.76 13.86
CA SER A 117 -7.65 3.98 14.65
C SER A 117 -6.24 4.53 14.70
N ALA A 118 -6.04 5.75 14.18
CA ALA A 118 -4.81 6.49 14.29
C ALA A 118 -4.61 6.86 15.77
N ALA A 119 -4.51 5.85 16.63
CA ALA A 119 -4.08 5.97 17.99
C ALA A 119 -2.66 6.54 17.89
N HIS A 120 -2.57 7.84 18.14
CA HIS A 120 -1.35 8.66 18.26
C HIS A 120 -0.82 9.36 17.00
N CYS A 121 -1.67 9.85 16.09
CA CYS A 121 -1.28 10.99 15.27
C CYS A 121 -2.16 12.21 15.56
N GLN A 122 -2.02 12.74 16.80
CA GLN A 122 -2.42 14.11 17.06
C GLN A 122 -1.40 15.01 16.38
N LEU A 123 -1.62 15.31 15.09
CA LEU A 123 -1.07 16.52 14.51
C LEU A 123 -1.77 17.68 15.23
N THR A 124 -1.24 18.07 16.39
CA THR A 124 -1.58 19.38 16.96
C THR A 124 -1.18 20.41 15.91
N PRO A 125 -2.08 21.33 15.52
CA PRO A 125 -1.71 22.42 14.63
C PRO A 125 -0.48 23.12 15.20
N ILE A 126 0.59 23.23 14.41
CA ILE A 126 1.68 24.15 14.75
C ILE A 126 1.02 25.53 14.84
N PRO A 127 1.01 26.21 16.00
CA PRO A 127 0.46 27.55 16.05
C PRO A 127 1.27 28.40 15.08
N ALA A 128 0.59 29.09 14.18
CA ALA A 128 1.23 30.07 13.32
C ALA A 128 1.83 31.16 14.22
N SER A 129 3.13 31.07 14.48
CA SER A 129 3.85 32.15 15.14
C SER A 129 3.73 33.39 14.25
N PRO A 130 3.26 34.54 14.78
CA PRO A 130 3.34 35.78 14.03
C PRO A 130 4.82 36.07 13.79
N LEU A 131 5.16 36.33 12.54
CA LEU A 131 6.50 36.73 12.11
C LEU A 131 6.97 37.91 12.98
N SER A 132 7.81 37.63 13.97
CA SER A 132 8.60 38.63 14.66
C SER A 132 9.89 38.79 13.88
N THR A 133 10.03 39.93 13.22
CA THR A 133 11.27 40.38 12.62
C THR A 133 12.32 40.59 13.69
N SER A 134 13.27 39.66 13.87
CA SER A 134 14.63 39.98 14.33
C SER A 134 15.59 38.78 14.25
N ARG A 135 16.64 38.98 13.43
CA ARG A 135 18.03 38.47 13.48
C ARG A 135 18.39 37.04 13.91
N ALA A 136 19.30 36.50 13.09
CA ALA A 136 20.23 35.38 13.31
C ALA A 136 19.61 33.97 13.31
N ALA A 137 19.53 33.38 12.11
CA ALA A 137 19.32 31.96 11.93
C ALA A 137 20.55 31.17 12.41
N THR A 138 20.52 30.68 13.63
CA THR A 138 21.30 29.49 13.99
C THR A 138 20.48 28.29 13.51
N VAL A 139 21.00 27.58 12.49
CA VAL A 139 20.38 26.36 11.98
C VAL A 139 20.40 25.30 13.08
N SER A 140 19.23 24.94 13.60
CA SER A 140 19.06 23.88 14.59
C SER A 140 19.00 22.51 13.89
N PRO A 141 19.64 21.45 14.44
CA PRO A 141 19.95 20.22 13.73
C PRO A 141 18.76 19.25 13.75
N CYS A 142 17.80 19.42 12.85
CA CYS A 142 16.71 18.45 12.70
C CYS A 142 16.40 18.09 11.23
N THR A 143 17.46 17.96 10.43
CA THR A 143 17.45 17.37 9.07
C THR A 143 18.40 16.17 8.97
N ALA A 144 18.72 15.52 10.09
CA ALA A 144 19.74 14.48 10.16
C ALA A 144 19.20 13.04 10.26
N ARG A 145 18.02 12.72 9.70
CA ARG A 145 17.49 11.34 9.71
C ARG A 145 17.13 10.75 8.35
N ALA A 146 17.32 11.49 7.26
CA ALA A 146 17.20 10.97 5.89
C ALA A 146 18.55 10.48 5.31
N ALA A 147 19.68 11.04 5.75
CA ALA A 147 21.00 10.71 5.21
C ALA A 147 21.58 9.37 5.73
N THR A 148 21.12 8.88 6.89
CA THR A 148 21.74 7.73 7.57
C THR A 148 21.31 6.36 7.01
N LEU A 149 20.32 6.31 6.12
CA LEU A 149 19.83 5.07 5.52
C LEU A 149 20.56 4.69 4.22
N TRP A 150 21.28 5.63 3.58
CA TRP A 150 21.99 5.37 2.31
C TRP A 150 23.48 5.00 2.50
N THR A 151 24.08 5.28 3.67
CA THR A 151 25.52 5.06 3.91
C THR A 151 25.85 3.75 4.61
N LYS A 152 24.85 2.92 4.96
CA LYS A 152 25.12 1.58 5.49
C LYS A 152 25.23 0.57 4.34
N THR A 153 26.40 0.52 3.70
CA THR A 153 26.82 -0.66 2.96
C THR A 153 26.95 -1.84 3.94
N PRO A 154 26.36 -3.02 3.65
CA PRO A 154 26.64 -4.20 4.43
C PRO A 154 28.06 -4.66 4.10
N THR A 155 28.97 -4.58 5.08
CA THR A 155 30.25 -5.29 5.01
C THR A 155 29.98 -6.79 5.05
N ASN A 156 30.56 -7.48 4.06
CA ASN A 156 30.61 -8.93 3.89
C ASN A 156 31.30 -9.62 5.08
#